data_AF-A0AAF0VRF3-F1
#
_entry.id   AF-A0AAF0VRF3-F1
#
_cell.length_a   1.000
_cell.length_b   1.000
_cell.length_c   1.000
_cell.angle_alpha   90.00
_cell.angle_beta   90.00
_cell.angle_gamma   90.00
#
_symmetry.space_group_name_H-M   'P 1'
#
loop_
_entity.id
_entity.type
_entity.pdbx_description
1 polymer ?
#
loop_
_entity_poly.entity_id
_entity_poly.type
_entity_poly.pdbx_seq_one_letter_code
_entity_poly.pdbx_strand_id
1 'polypeptide(L)' 'MSATRKAKNEFNRIVGRAKKEIGEATGNARMRDEGRSDQMRARVRKTGERVKDRLRGRRY' A
#
# COMPACT_ATOMS: atom_id res chain seq x y z
N MET A 1 -36.22 -2.86 20.59
CA MET A 1 -34.92 -2.29 20.14
C MET A 1 -34.05 -3.34 19.42
N SER A 2 -34.39 -3.75 18.18
CA SER A 2 -33.57 -4.75 17.43
C SER A 2 -33.49 -4.44 15.93
N ALA A 3 -34.60 -4.01 15.32
CA ALA A 3 -34.63 -3.57 13.91
C ALA A 3 -33.64 -2.43 13.62
N THR A 4 -33.52 -1.46 14.53
CA THR A 4 -32.61 -0.30 14.41
C THR A 4 -31.13 -0.71 14.44
N ARG A 5 -30.76 -1.78 15.17
CA ARG A 5 -29.37 -2.29 15.20
C ARG A 5 -29.02 -3.04 13.92
N LYS A 6 -29.94 -3.86 13.40
CA LYS A 6 -29.73 -4.58 12.13
C LYS A 6 -29.59 -3.61 10.96
N ALA A 7 -30.48 -2.62 10.86
CA ALA A 7 -30.41 -1.57 9.84
C ALA A 7 -29.11 -0.75 9.93
N LYS A 8 -28.66 -0.39 11.15
CA LYS A 8 -27.41 0.37 11.36
C LYS A 8 -26.18 -0.44 10.96
N ASN A 9 -26.15 -1.76 11.22
CA ASN A 9 -25.04 -2.62 10.80
C ASN A 9 -24.96 -2.78 9.29
N GLU A 10 -26.10 -2.93 8.63
CA GLU A 10 -26.19 -3.09 7.19
C GLU A 10 -25.86 -1.78 6.46
N PHE A 11 -26.38 -0.65 6.95
CA PHE A 11 -26.03 0.67 6.47
C PHE A 11 -24.53 0.97 6.59
N ASN A 12 -23.92 0.67 7.74
CA ASN A 12 -22.48 0.83 7.94
C ASN A 12 -21.65 -0.06 7.00
N ARG A 13 -22.13 -1.27 6.66
CA ARG A 13 -21.46 -2.13 5.66
C ARG A 13 -21.54 -1.55 4.25
N ILE A 14 -22.71 -1.05 3.85
CA ILE A 14 -22.92 -0.45 2.52
C ILE A 14 -22.06 0.82 2.37
N VAL A 15 -22.13 1.72 3.35
CA VAL A 15 -21.31 2.94 3.38
C VAL A 15 -19.81 2.62 3.43
N GLY A 16 -19.42 1.60 4.17
CA GLY A 16 -18.03 1.13 4.23
C GLY A 16 -17.53 0.59 2.90
N ARG A 17 -18.34 -0.18 2.17
CA ARG A 17 -18.01 -0.66 0.82
C ARG A 17 -17.91 0.48 -0.19
N ALA A 18 -18.88 1.40 -0.18
CA ALA A 18 -18.85 2.57 -1.02
C ALA A 18 -17.59 3.43 -0.77
N LYS A 19 -17.21 3.67 0.49
CA LYS A 19 -15.96 4.38 0.84
C LYS A 19 -14.70 3.64 0.40
N LYS A 20 -14.69 2.30 0.46
CA LYS A 20 -13.56 1.50 -0.02
C LYS A 20 -13.43 1.57 -1.54
N GLU A 21 -14.51 1.36 -2.28
CA GLU A 21 -14.51 1.46 -3.74
C GLU A 21 -14.18 2.87 -4.22
N ILE A 22 -14.76 3.89 -3.60
CA ILE A 22 -14.43 5.29 -3.89
C ILE A 22 -12.97 5.59 -3.52
N GLY A 23 -12.46 5.07 -2.40
CA GLY A 23 -11.06 5.25 -2.00
C GLY A 23 -10.07 4.55 -2.93
N GLU A 24 -10.39 3.33 -3.38
CA GLU A 24 -9.61 2.59 -4.37
C GLU A 24 -9.63 3.27 -5.74
N ALA A 25 -10.80 3.77 -6.17
CA ALA A 25 -10.97 4.45 -7.44
C ALA A 25 -10.39 5.88 -7.46
N THR A 26 -10.50 6.63 -6.35
CA THR A 26 -10.08 8.04 -6.26
C THR A 26 -8.60 8.19 -5.91
N GLY A 27 -8.00 7.24 -5.18
CA GLY A 27 -6.87 7.59 -4.33
C GLY A 27 -5.60 6.80 -4.46
N ASN A 28 -5.56 5.69 -5.21
CA ASN A 28 -4.32 4.91 -5.34
C ASN A 28 -3.50 5.25 -6.59
N ALA A 29 -3.90 6.25 -7.39
CA ALA A 29 -3.08 6.74 -8.50
C ALA A 29 -1.85 7.52 -7.99
N ARG A 30 -2.04 8.46 -7.04
CA ARG A 30 -0.93 9.18 -6.39
C ARG A 30 -0.02 8.26 -5.57
N MET A 31 -0.60 7.31 -4.82
CA MET A 31 0.18 6.32 -4.07
C MET A 31 0.84 5.26 -4.98
N ARG A 32 0.29 4.97 -6.17
CA ARG A 32 0.96 4.12 -7.17
C ARG A 32 2.17 4.79 -7.79
N ASP A 33 2.09 6.09 -8.10
CA ASP A 33 3.22 6.82 -8.69
C ASP A 33 4.35 7.05 -7.68
N GLU A 34 4.01 7.41 -6.44
CA GLU A 34 4.98 7.47 -5.33
C GLU A 34 5.53 6.09 -4.99
N GLY A 35 4.65 5.08 -4.87
CA GLY A 35 5.04 3.70 -4.59
C GLY A 35 5.90 3.06 -5.69
N ARG A 36 5.74 3.45 -6.96
CA ARG A 36 6.59 2.99 -8.06
C ARG A 36 7.98 3.62 -7.99
N SER A 37 8.04 4.91 -7.67
CA SER A 37 9.30 5.64 -7.47
C SER A 37 10.07 5.10 -6.25
N ASP A 38 9.38 4.85 -5.14
CA ASP A 38 9.95 4.25 -3.94
C ASP A 38 10.39 2.79 -4.16
N GLN A 39 9.62 2.00 -4.90
CA GLN A 39 10.03 0.65 -5.27
C GLN A 39 11.26 0.64 -6.17
N MET A 40 11.37 1.58 -7.13
CA MET A 40 12.58 1.74 -7.93
C MET A 40 13.77 2.12 -7.06
N ARG A 41 13.60 3.10 -6.16
CA ARG A 41 14.67 3.53 -5.24
C ARG A 41 15.11 2.41 -4.30
N ALA A 42 14.17 1.63 -3.77
CA ALA A 42 14.45 0.48 -2.92
C ALA A 42 15.16 -0.64 -3.69
N ARG A 43 14.77 -0.93 -4.94
CA ARG A 43 15.46 -1.89 -5.80
C ARG A 43 16.89 -1.44 -6.12
N VAL A 44 17.08 -0.17 -6.47
CA VAL A 44 18.42 0.39 -6.74
C VAL A 44 19.31 0.31 -5.50
N ARG A 45 18.80 0.68 -4.32
CA ARG A 45 19.53 0.55 -3.05
C ARG A 45 19.90 -0.90 -2.74
N LYS A 46 18.93 -1.83 -2.81
CA LYS A 46 19.17 -3.25 -2.50
C LYS A 46 20.16 -3.89 -3.47
N THR A 47 20.11 -3.53 -4.75
CA THR A 47 21.08 -4.01 -5.75
C THR A 47 22.45 -3.36 -5.53
N GLY A 48 22.51 -2.06 -5.26
CA GLY A 48 23.75 -1.34 -4.95
C GLY A 48 24.43 -1.87 -3.70
N GLU A 49 23.68 -2.15 -2.63
CA GLU A 49 24.18 -2.78 -1.41
C GLU A 49 24.70 -4.19 -1.67
N ARG A 50 23.98 -5.04 -2.42
CA ARG A 50 24.49 -6.38 -2.77
C ARG A 50 25.77 -6.34 -3.61
N VAL A 51 25.87 -5.41 -4.56
CA VAL A 51 27.09 -5.24 -5.37
C VAL A 51 28.23 -4.73 -4.49
N LYS A 52 27.95 -3.74 -3.64
CA LYS A 52 28.93 -3.19 -2.70
C LYS A 52 29.38 -4.21 -1.66
N ASP A 53 28.49 -5.07 -1.15
CA ASP A 53 28.81 -6.14 -0.22
C ASP A 53 29.63 -7.25 -0.89
N ARG A 54 29.35 -7.59 -2.15
CA ARG A 54 30.20 -8.53 -2.92
C ARG A 54 31.56 -7.94 -3.27
N LEU A 55 31.65 -6.63 -3.50
CA LEU A 55 32.93 -5.93 -3.71
C LEU A 55 33.71 -5.77 -2.39
N ARG A 56 33.01 -5.58 -1.26
CA ARG A 56 33.61 -5.48 0.07
C ARG A 56 34.00 -6.83 0.66
N GLY A 57 33.31 -7.90 0.31
CA GLY A 57 33.60 -9.29 0.70
C GLY A 57 34.91 -9.87 0.14
N ARG A 58 35.78 -9.04 -0.46
CA ARG A 58 37.14 -9.39 -0.85
C ARG A 58 38.21 -8.68 -0.01
N ARG A 59 37.88 -8.18 1.19
CA ARG A 59 38.87 -7.76 2.18
C ARG A 59 38.41 -8.10 3.59
N TYR A 60 39.19 -9.01 4.18
CA TYR A 60 39.14 -9.63 5.52
C TYR A 60 38.24 -10.85 5.63
#